data_AF-A0A2E6PJ38-F1
#
_entry.id   AF-A0A2E6PJ38-F1
#
_cell.length_a   1.000
_cell.length_b   1.000
_cell.length_c   1.000
_cell.angle_alpha   90.00
_cell.angle_beta   90.00
_cell.angle_gamma   90.00
#
_symmetry.space_group_name_H-M   'P 1'
#
loop_
_entity.id
_entity.type
_entity.pdbx_description
1 polymer ?
#
loop_
_entity_poly.entity_id
_entity_poly.type
_entity_poly.pdbx_seq_one_letter_code
_entity_poly.pdbx_strand_id
1 'polypeptide(L)'
;MIGCIIQARVNSQRLPGKILKDLDEKNNALEYVLNQLKHSKKIDQIVIAATDLNDDNIIANFAEKNNCDCYRGSEKDVLDRYFQCARNFKFNTIVRITSDCPLIDPQIVDKVIDKFESSNYDYVSNTIKRTFPKGLDVEVFTFSILELMWKNATLPSEREHVTQYILNHNKFKIENFKNEDNLSRLRWTLDRKEDLEFLRKIIKRIDNRPILMSHVLTVLSLEPQLSKINSHIDPDEGLKKSRQNDEKFIEENKKRD
;
A
#
# COMPACT_ATOMS: atom_id res chain seq x y z
N MET A 1 -17.15 10.57 -3.50
CA MET A 1 -16.71 9.77 -2.35
C MET A 1 -15.28 9.29 -2.57
N ILE A 2 -14.42 9.55 -1.58
CA ILE A 2 -13.03 9.12 -1.50
C ILE A 2 -12.97 7.80 -0.73
N GLY A 3 -12.71 6.72 -1.45
CA GLY A 3 -12.57 5.39 -0.88
C GLY A 3 -11.11 5.01 -0.70
N CYS A 4 -10.73 4.59 0.51
CA CYS A 4 -9.45 3.97 0.76
C CYS A 4 -9.57 2.46 0.62
N ILE A 5 -8.85 1.88 -0.34
CA ILE A 5 -8.77 0.43 -0.54
C ILE A 5 -7.47 -0.07 0.05
N ILE A 6 -7.59 -0.89 1.09
CA ILE A 6 -6.47 -1.63 1.69
C ILE A 6 -6.38 -2.99 0.99
N GLN A 7 -5.38 -3.20 0.14
CA GLN A 7 -5.17 -4.54 -0.41
C GLN A 7 -4.57 -5.48 0.64
N ALA A 8 -5.19 -6.63 0.85
CA ALA A 8 -4.75 -7.62 1.83
C ALA A 8 -4.84 -9.04 1.27
N ARG A 9 -3.91 -9.89 1.71
CA ARG A 9 -3.94 -11.35 1.53
C ARG A 9 -3.07 -12.00 2.61
N VAL A 10 -3.48 -13.17 3.10
CA VAL A 10 -2.70 -13.95 4.07
C VAL A 10 -1.45 -14.51 3.40
N ASN A 11 -1.59 -14.94 2.14
CA ASN A 11 -0.52 -15.57 1.37
C ASN A 11 0.55 -14.56 0.96
N SER A 12 1.72 -14.67 1.59
CA SER A 12 2.92 -13.89 1.30
C SER A 12 4.10 -14.84 1.17
N GLN A 13 4.86 -14.72 0.07
CA GLN A 13 6.00 -15.61 -0.20
C GLN A 13 7.16 -15.41 0.78
N ARG A 14 7.40 -14.17 1.22
CA ARG A 14 8.59 -13.81 2.01
C ARG A 14 8.40 -13.97 3.51
N LEU A 15 7.19 -13.67 3.97
CA LEU A 15 6.77 -13.82 5.35
C LEU A 15 5.30 -14.26 5.36
N PRO A 16 5.03 -15.58 5.43
CA PRO A 16 3.67 -16.11 5.43
C PRO A 16 2.84 -15.55 6.58
N GLY A 17 1.60 -15.15 6.29
CA GLY A 17 0.68 -14.59 7.28
C GLY A 17 1.15 -13.26 7.87
N LYS A 18 2.01 -12.50 7.16
CA LYS A 18 2.62 -11.26 7.68
C LYS A 18 1.61 -10.26 8.24
N ILE A 19 0.49 -10.08 7.55
CA ILE A 19 -0.54 -9.10 7.95
C ILE A 19 -1.25 -9.49 9.25
N LEU A 20 -1.17 -10.76 9.66
CA LEU A 20 -1.75 -11.31 10.88
C LEU A 20 -0.70 -11.47 12.00
N LYS A 21 0.53 -11.01 11.81
CA LYS A 21 1.55 -11.05 12.87
C LYS A 21 1.31 -9.93 13.87
N ASP A 22 1.30 -10.30 15.14
CA ASP A 22 1.17 -9.37 16.26
C ASP A 22 2.32 -8.37 16.28
N LEU A 23 1.99 -7.08 16.37
CA LEU A 23 2.97 -6.00 16.52
C LEU A 23 3.06 -5.53 17.97
N ASP A 24 2.01 -5.75 18.75
CA ASP A 24 1.99 -5.64 20.21
C ASP A 24 1.04 -6.71 20.80
N GLU A 25 0.73 -6.63 22.10
CA GLU A 25 -0.14 -7.60 22.79
C GLU A 25 -1.61 -7.55 22.35
N LYS A 26 -2.02 -6.51 21.61
CA LYS A 26 -3.42 -6.22 21.30
C LYS A 26 -3.72 -6.24 19.81
N ASN A 27 -2.74 -5.90 18.97
CA ASN A 27 -2.95 -5.60 17.56
C ASN A 27 -1.92 -6.30 16.67
N ASN A 28 -2.42 -6.89 15.58
CA ASN A 28 -1.62 -7.35 14.45
C ASN A 28 -1.36 -6.23 13.42
N ALA A 29 -0.58 -6.54 12.39
CA ALA A 29 -0.20 -5.56 11.38
C ALA A 29 -1.39 -4.96 10.61
N LEU A 30 -2.40 -5.77 10.27
CA LEU A 30 -3.61 -5.28 9.58
C LEU A 30 -4.44 -4.36 10.49
N GLU A 31 -4.53 -4.67 11.79
CA GLU A 31 -5.15 -3.81 12.80
C GLU A 31 -4.47 -2.45 12.87
N TYR A 32 -3.14 -2.43 12.86
CA TYR A 32 -2.38 -1.19 12.83
C TYR A 32 -2.69 -0.35 11.59
N VAL A 33 -2.70 -0.93 10.39
CA VAL A 33 -3.05 -0.22 9.15
C VAL A 33 -4.45 0.39 9.24
N LEU A 34 -5.46 -0.41 9.61
CA LEU A 34 -6.84 0.06 9.71
C LEU A 34 -6.99 1.17 10.77
N ASN A 35 -6.41 0.99 11.95
CA ASN A 35 -6.50 1.95 13.04
C ASN A 35 -5.81 3.28 12.70
N GLN A 36 -4.68 3.25 11.99
CA GLN A 36 -4.03 4.46 11.50
C GLN A 36 -4.92 5.21 10.50
N LEU A 37 -5.48 4.51 9.52
CA LEU A 37 -6.30 5.11 8.46
C LEU A 37 -7.63 5.67 8.98
N LYS A 38 -8.21 5.11 10.05
CA LYS A 38 -9.39 5.67 10.74
C LYS A 38 -9.18 7.10 11.27
N HIS A 39 -7.95 7.57 11.38
CA HIS A 39 -7.63 8.94 11.81
C HIS A 39 -7.46 9.93 10.63
N SER A 40 -7.54 9.47 9.38
CA SER A 40 -7.61 10.35 8.22
C SER A 40 -8.88 11.20 8.28
N LYS A 41 -8.76 12.49 7.93
CA LYS A 41 -9.90 13.41 7.87
C LYS A 41 -10.53 13.49 6.49
N LYS A 42 -9.90 12.87 5.49
CA LYS A 42 -10.27 12.98 4.07
C LYS A 42 -10.87 11.70 3.49
N ILE A 43 -10.61 10.54 4.12
CA ILE A 43 -11.19 9.28 3.68
C ILE A 43 -12.65 9.20 4.14
N ASP A 44 -13.58 9.06 3.19
CA ASP A 44 -15.01 8.88 3.48
C ASP A 44 -15.29 7.44 3.92
N GLN A 45 -14.63 6.46 3.29
CA GLN A 45 -14.87 5.05 3.52
C GLN A 45 -13.59 4.23 3.33
N ILE A 46 -13.35 3.28 4.25
CA ILE A 46 -12.24 2.34 4.18
C ILE A 46 -12.81 0.96 3.84
N VAL A 47 -12.23 0.29 2.84
CA VAL A 47 -12.58 -1.08 2.45
C VAL A 47 -11.31 -1.93 2.41
N ILE A 48 -11.37 -3.12 2.98
CA ILE A 48 -10.31 -4.13 2.81
C ILE A 48 -10.63 -4.97 1.57
N ALA A 49 -9.73 -4.97 0.59
CA ALA A 49 -9.84 -5.82 -0.61
C ALA A 49 -8.98 -7.09 -0.43
N ALA A 50 -9.64 -8.16 0.02
CA ALA A 50 -9.08 -9.49 0.28
C ALA A 50 -9.27 -10.45 -0.91
N THR A 51 -8.58 -11.59 -0.94
CA THR A 51 -8.86 -12.58 -1.97
C THR A 51 -10.13 -13.38 -1.68
N ASP A 52 -10.67 -14.01 -2.71
CA ASP A 52 -11.79 -14.97 -2.63
C ASP A 52 -11.36 -16.38 -2.18
N LEU A 53 -10.08 -16.59 -1.85
CA LEU A 53 -9.57 -17.85 -1.31
C LEU A 53 -10.01 -18.08 0.14
N ASN A 54 -10.23 -19.34 0.52
CA ASN A 54 -10.66 -19.72 1.87
C ASN A 54 -9.70 -19.24 2.97
N ASP A 55 -8.38 -19.24 2.71
CA ASP A 55 -7.38 -18.77 3.68
C ASP A 55 -7.59 -17.30 4.06
N ASP A 56 -8.16 -16.50 3.16
CA ASP A 56 -8.44 -15.07 3.37
C ASP A 56 -9.82 -14.81 4.03
N ASN A 57 -10.59 -15.86 4.37
CA ASN A 57 -11.81 -15.72 5.18
C ASN A 57 -11.52 -15.01 6.51
N ILE A 58 -10.33 -15.22 7.08
CA ILE A 58 -9.89 -14.54 8.31
C ILE A 58 -9.84 -13.02 8.15
N ILE A 59 -9.55 -12.50 6.95
CA ILE A 59 -9.53 -11.07 6.66
C ILE A 59 -10.97 -10.52 6.62
N ALA A 60 -11.91 -11.28 6.06
CA ALA A 60 -13.32 -10.90 6.06
C ALA A 60 -13.90 -10.86 7.48
N ASN A 61 -13.64 -11.90 8.28
CA ASN A 61 -14.03 -11.95 9.70
C ASN A 61 -13.39 -10.81 10.50
N PHE A 62 -12.13 -10.50 10.20
CA PHE A 62 -11.42 -9.37 10.79
C PHE A 62 -12.11 -8.03 10.48
N ALA A 63 -12.49 -7.81 9.22
CA ALA A 63 -13.16 -6.60 8.77
C ALA A 63 -14.52 -6.43 9.46
N GLU A 64 -15.33 -7.50 9.50
CA GLU A 64 -16.63 -7.55 10.19
C GLU A 64 -16.49 -7.18 11.66
N LYS A 65 -15.57 -7.83 12.40
CA LYS A 65 -15.30 -7.54 13.82
C LYS A 65 -14.92 -6.08 14.07
N ASN A 66 -14.32 -5.41 13.10
CA ASN A 66 -13.83 -4.03 13.19
C ASN A 66 -14.79 -2.99 12.58
N ASN A 67 -16.00 -3.39 12.21
CA ASN A 67 -17.00 -2.58 11.50
C ASN A 67 -16.39 -1.89 10.26
N CYS A 68 -15.63 -2.67 9.49
CA CYS A 68 -15.00 -2.24 8.24
C CYS A 68 -15.56 -3.07 7.09
N ASP A 69 -15.82 -2.43 5.96
CA ASP A 69 -16.25 -3.12 4.77
C ASP A 69 -15.13 -4.00 4.19
N CYS A 70 -15.52 -5.10 3.57
CA CYS A 70 -14.61 -6.02 2.90
C CYS A 70 -15.13 -6.37 1.51
N TYR A 71 -14.23 -6.29 0.52
CA TYR A 71 -14.45 -6.84 -0.81
C TYR A 71 -13.57 -8.06 -1.01
N ARG A 72 -14.11 -9.10 -1.64
CA ARG A 72 -13.37 -10.32 -1.98
C ARG A 72 -13.36 -10.53 -3.48
N GLY A 73 -12.18 -10.80 -4.05
CA GLY A 73 -12.03 -11.02 -5.49
C GLY A 73 -10.73 -11.74 -5.85
N SER A 74 -10.42 -11.77 -7.15
CA SER A 74 -9.32 -12.56 -7.73
C SER A 74 -8.01 -12.42 -6.98
N GLU A 75 -7.37 -13.54 -6.58
CA GLU A 75 -6.01 -13.54 -6.03
C GLU A 75 -4.98 -12.99 -7.04
N LYS A 76 -5.10 -13.41 -8.31
CA LYS A 76 -4.09 -13.24 -9.36
C LYS A 76 -4.18 -11.90 -10.09
N ASP A 77 -5.37 -11.33 -10.20
CA ASP A 77 -5.58 -10.03 -10.83
C ASP A 77 -5.95 -8.99 -9.77
N VAL A 78 -4.93 -8.33 -9.25
CA VAL A 78 -5.09 -7.30 -8.21
C VAL A 78 -5.79 -6.08 -8.80
N LEU A 79 -5.48 -5.70 -10.04
CA LEU A 79 -6.14 -4.58 -10.73
C LEU A 79 -7.65 -4.81 -10.88
N ASP A 80 -8.06 -6.01 -11.29
CA ASP A 80 -9.48 -6.38 -11.31
C ASP A 80 -10.10 -6.28 -9.92
N ARG A 81 -9.45 -6.84 -8.89
CA ARG A 81 -9.95 -6.75 -7.51
C ARG A 81 -10.14 -5.31 -7.04
N TYR A 82 -9.25 -4.38 -7.40
CA TYR A 82 -9.43 -2.95 -7.13
C TYR A 82 -10.60 -2.37 -7.90
N PHE A 83 -10.70 -2.65 -9.20
CA PHE A 83 -11.78 -2.13 -10.05
C PHE A 83 -13.15 -2.57 -9.55
N GLN A 84 -13.33 -3.87 -9.28
CA GLN A 84 -14.60 -4.40 -8.79
C GLN A 84 -14.96 -3.87 -7.40
N CYS A 85 -13.97 -3.76 -6.50
CA CYS A 85 -14.15 -3.15 -5.18
C CYS A 85 -14.64 -1.70 -5.31
N ALA A 86 -13.90 -0.87 -6.03
CA ALA A 86 -14.26 0.54 -6.21
C ALA A 86 -15.62 0.72 -6.89
N ARG A 87 -15.97 -0.16 -7.84
CA ARG A 87 -17.29 -0.17 -8.51
C ARG A 87 -18.41 -0.54 -7.54
N ASN A 88 -18.22 -1.57 -6.73
CA ASN A 88 -19.20 -2.05 -5.75
C ASN A 88 -19.53 -0.96 -4.71
N PHE A 89 -18.51 -0.28 -4.21
CA PHE A 89 -18.63 0.78 -3.22
C PHE A 89 -18.81 2.19 -3.83
N LYS A 90 -18.92 2.30 -5.17
CA LYS A 90 -19.16 3.55 -5.89
C LYS A 90 -18.16 4.67 -5.57
N PHE A 91 -16.88 4.32 -5.44
CA PHE A 91 -15.82 5.31 -5.22
C PHE A 91 -15.60 6.16 -6.47
N ASN A 92 -15.41 7.47 -6.28
CA ASN A 92 -15.01 8.38 -7.36
C ASN A 92 -13.49 8.57 -7.38
N THR A 93 -12.90 8.64 -6.18
CA THR A 93 -11.47 8.76 -5.95
C THR A 93 -11.03 7.58 -5.09
N ILE A 94 -9.93 6.95 -5.48
CA ILE A 94 -9.36 5.79 -4.81
C ILE A 94 -8.05 6.21 -4.17
N VAL A 95 -7.92 5.93 -2.87
CA VAL A 95 -6.67 5.95 -2.13
C VAL A 95 -6.20 4.49 -2.00
N ARG A 96 -5.11 4.14 -2.65
CA ARG A 96 -4.52 2.81 -2.59
C ARG A 96 -3.52 2.74 -1.44
N ILE A 97 -3.73 1.81 -0.52
CA ILE A 97 -2.81 1.48 0.59
C ILE A 97 -2.58 -0.03 0.62
N THR A 98 -1.35 -0.45 0.92
CA THR A 98 -1.02 -1.87 1.10
C THR A 98 -1.05 -2.25 2.58
N SER A 99 -1.58 -3.44 2.88
CA SER A 99 -1.74 -3.96 4.26
C SER A 99 -0.43 -4.24 5.01
N ASP A 100 0.71 -4.11 4.36
CA ASP A 100 2.05 -4.26 4.95
C ASP A 100 2.68 -2.92 5.40
N CYS A 101 1.88 -1.85 5.47
CA CYS A 101 2.30 -0.53 5.91
C CYS A 101 1.73 -0.14 7.29
N PRO A 102 2.03 -0.88 8.38
CA PRO A 102 1.36 -0.68 9.69
C PRO A 102 1.63 0.69 10.34
N LEU A 103 2.66 1.40 9.89
CA LEU A 103 2.99 2.76 10.37
C LEU A 103 2.54 3.85 9.39
N ILE A 104 1.64 3.55 8.45
CA ILE A 104 1.08 4.55 7.52
C ILE A 104 0.61 5.79 8.30
N ASP A 105 1.05 6.97 7.89
CA ASP A 105 0.74 8.22 8.58
C ASP A 105 -0.53 8.85 7.99
N PRO A 106 -1.63 8.96 8.75
CA PRO A 106 -2.90 9.51 8.25
C PRO A 106 -2.78 10.97 7.80
N GLN A 107 -1.85 11.76 8.37
CA GLN A 107 -1.64 13.14 7.93
C GLN A 107 -0.94 13.21 6.58
N ILE A 108 -0.07 12.25 6.27
CA ILE A 108 0.54 12.14 4.94
C ILE A 108 -0.51 11.72 3.93
N VAL A 109 -1.37 10.76 4.29
CA VAL A 109 -2.52 10.36 3.46
C VAL A 109 -3.38 11.57 3.10
N ASP A 110 -3.80 12.35 4.10
CA ASP A 110 -4.62 13.56 3.91
C ASP A 110 -3.92 14.57 3.00
N LYS A 111 -2.62 14.83 3.20
CA LYS A 111 -1.85 15.77 2.35
C LYS A 111 -1.72 15.32 0.90
N VAL A 112 -1.59 14.02 0.65
CA VAL A 112 -1.53 13.47 -0.72
C VAL A 112 -2.91 13.59 -1.39
N ILE A 113 -4.00 13.36 -0.65
CA ILE A 113 -5.37 13.60 -1.14
C ILE A 113 -5.56 15.08 -1.46
N ASP A 114 -5.19 16.00 -0.55
CA ASP A 114 -5.28 17.45 -0.78
C ASP A 114 -4.52 17.87 -2.05
N LYS A 115 -3.32 17.32 -2.25
CA LYS A 115 -2.54 17.57 -3.45
C LYS A 115 -3.24 17.06 -4.70
N PHE A 116 -3.85 15.88 -4.64
CA PHE A 116 -4.66 15.34 -5.74
C PHE A 116 -5.86 16.24 -6.06
N GLU A 117 -6.59 16.72 -5.05
CA GLU A 117 -7.75 17.60 -5.22
C GLU A 117 -7.40 19.03 -5.69
N SER A 118 -6.16 19.49 -5.42
CA SER A 118 -5.73 20.86 -5.74
C SER A 118 -5.59 21.18 -7.23
N SER A 119 -5.56 20.17 -8.10
CA SER A 119 -5.35 20.32 -9.53
C SER A 119 -5.94 19.15 -10.30
N ASN A 120 -5.93 19.22 -11.63
CA ASN A 120 -6.47 18.18 -12.50
C ASN A 120 -5.41 17.09 -12.81
N TYR A 121 -4.90 16.43 -11.77
CA TYR A 121 -3.97 15.30 -11.90
C TYR A 121 -4.74 13.99 -12.12
N ASP A 122 -4.18 13.09 -12.92
CA ASP A 122 -4.71 11.73 -13.10
C ASP A 122 -4.23 10.80 -11.96
N TYR A 123 -3.05 11.09 -11.41
CA TYR A 123 -2.40 10.28 -10.39
C TYR A 123 -1.46 11.13 -9.54
N VAL A 124 -1.63 11.08 -8.22
CA VAL A 124 -0.69 11.65 -7.26
C VAL A 124 -0.16 10.55 -6.36
N SER A 125 1.15 10.52 -6.16
CA SER A 125 1.80 9.52 -5.32
C SER A 125 3.07 10.07 -4.69
N ASN A 126 3.47 9.49 -3.55
CA ASN A 126 4.76 9.77 -2.93
C ASN A 126 5.84 8.72 -3.23
N THR A 127 5.55 7.78 -4.13
CA THR A 127 6.42 6.64 -4.45
C THR A 127 7.13 6.75 -5.81
N ILE A 128 6.76 7.70 -6.68
CA ILE A 128 7.36 7.88 -8.02
C ILE A 128 8.84 8.26 -7.89
N LYS A 129 9.12 9.32 -7.15
CA LYS A 129 10.44 9.68 -6.63
C LYS A 129 10.34 9.71 -5.12
N ARG A 130 10.63 8.56 -4.52
CA ARG A 130 10.53 8.34 -3.08
C ARG A 130 11.45 9.29 -2.31
N THR A 131 10.84 10.04 -1.40
CA THR A 131 11.49 10.87 -0.39
C THR A 131 11.02 10.54 1.03
N PHE A 132 9.91 9.80 1.15
CA PHE A 132 9.41 9.25 2.41
C PHE A 132 10.00 7.86 2.69
N PRO A 133 10.02 7.42 3.96
CA PRO A 133 10.28 6.02 4.31
C PRO A 133 9.40 5.05 3.52
N LYS A 134 9.95 3.91 3.12
CA LYS A 134 9.16 2.81 2.54
C LYS A 134 8.18 2.31 3.59
N GLY A 135 6.88 2.23 3.27
CA GLY A 135 5.84 1.90 4.24
C GLY A 135 4.94 3.08 4.62
N LEU A 136 5.21 4.28 4.09
CA LEU A 136 4.30 5.42 4.10
C LEU A 136 3.72 5.67 2.70
N ASP A 137 3.61 4.62 1.90
CA ASP A 137 3.29 4.67 0.48
C ASP A 137 1.82 5.05 0.31
N VAL A 138 1.55 6.14 -0.42
CA VAL A 138 0.19 6.62 -0.71
C VAL A 138 0.06 6.90 -2.20
N GLU A 139 -1.03 6.44 -2.77
CA GLU A 139 -1.35 6.58 -4.19
C GLU A 139 -2.81 6.96 -4.35
N VAL A 140 -3.08 8.02 -5.12
CA VAL A 140 -4.43 8.56 -5.32
C VAL A 140 -4.71 8.73 -6.81
N PHE A 141 -5.86 8.21 -7.26
CA PHE A 141 -6.33 8.31 -8.64
C PHE A 141 -7.85 8.20 -8.71
N THR A 142 -8.46 8.59 -9.83
CA THR A 142 -9.91 8.47 -10.00
C THR A 142 -10.36 7.08 -10.42
N PHE A 143 -11.64 6.76 -10.19
CA PHE A 143 -12.27 5.56 -10.72
C PHE A 143 -12.20 5.48 -12.25
N SER A 144 -12.29 6.61 -12.95
CA SER A 144 -12.17 6.64 -14.42
C SER A 144 -10.78 6.19 -14.89
N ILE A 145 -9.72 6.59 -14.17
CA ILE A 145 -8.35 6.13 -14.44
C ILE A 145 -8.21 4.64 -14.08
N LEU A 146 -8.82 4.19 -12.98
CA LEU A 146 -8.86 2.77 -12.62
C LEU A 146 -9.51 1.91 -13.70
N GLU A 147 -10.66 2.33 -14.23
CA GLU A 147 -11.35 1.64 -15.30
C GLU A 147 -10.50 1.61 -16.58
N LEU A 148 -9.86 2.73 -16.92
CA LEU A 148 -8.96 2.80 -18.07
C LEU A 148 -7.79 1.81 -17.92
N MET A 149 -7.13 1.78 -16.76
CA MET A 149 -6.08 0.80 -16.49
C MET A 149 -6.62 -0.63 -16.62
N TRP A 150 -7.75 -0.94 -15.98
CA TRP A 150 -8.35 -2.28 -16.00
C TRP A 150 -8.67 -2.78 -17.42
N LYS A 151 -9.16 -1.90 -18.30
CA LYS A 151 -9.45 -2.23 -19.71
C LYS A 151 -8.20 -2.45 -20.55
N ASN A 152 -7.11 -1.74 -20.28
CA ASN A 152 -5.97 -1.64 -21.21
C ASN A 152 -4.67 -2.31 -20.71
N ALA A 153 -4.55 -2.63 -19.43
CA ALA A 153 -3.36 -3.27 -18.88
C ALA A 153 -3.21 -4.71 -19.41
N THR A 154 -2.05 -4.99 -19.98
CA THR A 154 -1.73 -6.32 -20.54
C THR A 154 -0.52 -6.95 -19.88
N LEU A 155 0.38 -6.15 -19.31
CA LEU A 155 1.57 -6.68 -18.64
C LEU A 155 1.20 -7.29 -17.28
N PRO A 156 1.81 -8.43 -16.89
CA PRO A 156 1.62 -9.03 -15.57
C PRO A 156 1.85 -8.04 -14.42
N SER A 157 2.89 -7.21 -14.48
CA SER A 157 3.17 -6.22 -13.43
C SER A 157 2.08 -5.14 -13.33
N GLU A 158 1.43 -4.78 -14.42
CA GLU A 158 0.33 -3.80 -14.43
C GLU A 158 -0.93 -4.38 -13.79
N ARG A 159 -1.17 -5.68 -13.99
CA ARG A 159 -2.26 -6.43 -13.33
C ARG A 159 -1.99 -6.69 -11.85
N GLU A 160 -0.73 -6.87 -11.46
CA GLU A 160 -0.32 -7.13 -10.07
C GLU A 160 -0.19 -5.86 -9.22
N HIS A 161 0.43 -4.80 -9.76
CA HIS A 161 0.78 -3.59 -9.01
C HIS A 161 -0.17 -2.42 -9.25
N VAL A 162 -1.28 -2.63 -9.96
CA VAL A 162 -2.41 -1.71 -10.17
C VAL A 162 -2.02 -0.44 -10.95
N THR A 163 -1.20 0.42 -10.35
CA THR A 163 -0.83 1.75 -10.86
C THR A 163 0.36 1.72 -11.81
N GLN A 164 1.00 0.56 -11.99
CA GLN A 164 2.16 0.43 -12.88
C GLN A 164 1.81 0.76 -14.34
N TYR A 165 0.55 0.55 -14.76
CA TYR A 165 0.09 0.99 -16.07
C TYR A 165 0.26 2.50 -16.27
N ILE A 166 -0.01 3.31 -15.24
CA ILE A 166 0.15 4.77 -15.30
C ILE A 166 1.62 5.12 -15.51
N LEU A 167 2.52 4.47 -14.78
CA LEU A 167 3.96 4.74 -14.82
C LEU A 167 4.63 4.27 -16.12
N ASN A 168 4.07 3.24 -16.77
CA ASN A 168 4.58 2.71 -18.03
C ASN A 168 4.17 3.55 -19.25
N HIS A 169 3.24 4.51 -19.10
CA HIS A 169 2.66 5.26 -20.22
C HIS A 169 2.74 6.77 -20.02
N ASN A 170 3.30 7.50 -20.99
CA ASN A 170 3.55 8.95 -20.89
C ASN A 170 2.32 9.85 -21.12
N LYS A 171 1.09 9.31 -21.04
CA LYS A 171 -0.16 10.03 -21.37
C LYS A 171 -0.87 10.64 -20.15
N PHE A 172 -0.40 10.34 -18.94
CA PHE A 172 -1.06 10.72 -17.69
C PHE A 172 -0.44 11.96 -17.06
N LYS A 173 -1.29 12.79 -16.45
CA LYS A 173 -0.88 13.92 -15.60
C LYS A 173 -0.52 13.41 -14.21
N ILE A 174 0.78 13.17 -14.01
CA ILE A 174 1.32 12.56 -12.80
C ILE A 174 1.97 13.65 -11.93
N GLU A 175 1.73 13.59 -10.62
CA GLU A 175 2.44 14.39 -9.63
C GLU A 175 3.10 13.54 -8.55
N ASN A 176 4.33 13.90 -8.20
CA ASN A 176 5.04 13.27 -7.10
C ASN A 176 5.03 14.15 -5.84
N PHE A 177 4.29 13.74 -4.82
CA PHE A 177 4.28 14.37 -3.50
C PHE A 177 5.61 14.08 -2.77
N LYS A 178 6.37 15.13 -2.46
CA LYS A 178 7.72 15.01 -1.88
C LYS A 178 7.73 15.43 -0.42
N ASN A 179 8.54 14.75 0.38
CA ASN A 179 9.00 15.26 1.66
C ASN A 179 10.12 16.27 1.44
N GLU A 180 10.26 17.24 2.34
CA GLU A 180 11.35 18.23 2.31
C GLU A 180 12.71 17.53 2.43
N ASP A 181 12.85 16.66 3.43
CA ASP A 181 14.03 15.83 3.62
C ASP A 181 13.93 14.51 2.84
N ASN A 182 15.06 14.04 2.32
CA ASN A 182 15.12 12.71 1.71
C ASN A 182 15.30 11.62 2.78
N LEU A 183 14.20 10.96 3.14
CA LEU A 183 14.12 9.85 4.09
C LEU A 183 13.96 8.49 3.41
N SER A 184 14.18 8.40 2.08
CA SER A 184 13.97 7.18 1.30
C SER A 184 14.81 5.98 1.73
N ARG A 185 15.88 6.22 2.49
CA ARG A 185 16.75 5.18 3.08
C ARG A 185 16.08 4.38 4.21
N LEU A 186 14.97 4.87 4.77
CA LEU A 186 14.27 4.25 5.88
C LEU A 186 13.23 3.24 5.38
N ARG A 187 13.13 2.10 6.06
CA ARG A 187 12.26 0.98 5.69
C ARG A 187 11.34 0.59 6.85
N TRP A 188 10.04 0.89 6.71
CA TRP A 188 8.99 0.68 7.72
C TRP A 188 7.84 -0.22 7.21
N THR A 189 8.00 -0.84 6.04
CA THR A 189 7.09 -1.89 5.53
C THR A 189 7.32 -3.21 6.25
N LEU A 190 6.36 -4.13 6.19
CA LEU A 190 6.45 -5.51 6.70
C LEU A 190 6.55 -6.51 5.55
N ASP A 191 7.74 -7.00 5.21
CA ASP A 191 7.93 -8.12 4.27
C ASP A 191 8.78 -9.26 4.83
N ARG A 192 9.67 -8.94 5.77
CA ARG A 192 10.71 -9.82 6.30
C ARG A 192 10.63 -9.90 7.82
N LYS A 193 11.38 -10.84 8.43
CA LYS A 193 11.36 -11.01 9.90
C LYS A 193 12.00 -9.81 10.60
N GLU A 194 13.02 -9.24 9.98
CA GLU A 194 13.74 -8.04 10.39
C GLU A 194 12.81 -6.82 10.39
N ASP A 195 11.93 -6.71 9.40
CA ASP A 195 10.89 -5.68 9.38
C ASP A 195 9.94 -5.83 10.57
N LEU A 196 9.50 -7.06 10.88
CA LEU A 196 8.65 -7.34 12.04
C LEU A 196 9.34 -6.98 13.36
N GLU A 197 10.63 -7.29 13.50
CA GLU A 197 11.43 -6.91 14.66
C GLU A 197 11.52 -5.39 14.80
N PHE A 198 11.85 -4.69 13.71
CA PHE A 198 11.90 -3.23 13.67
C PHE A 198 10.57 -2.62 14.12
N LEU A 199 9.46 -3.05 13.51
CA LEU A 199 8.13 -2.53 13.81
C LEU A 199 7.74 -2.72 15.28
N ARG A 200 7.94 -3.91 15.84
CA ARG A 200 7.69 -4.17 17.27
C ARG A 200 8.52 -3.27 18.18
N LYS A 201 9.80 -3.06 17.85
CA LYS A 201 10.69 -2.18 18.63
C LYS A 201 10.28 -0.70 18.56
N ILE A 202 9.85 -0.23 17.39
CA ILE A 202 9.35 1.14 17.21
C ILE A 202 8.04 1.33 17.95
N ILE A 203 7.06 0.44 17.72
CA ILE A 203 5.72 0.55 18.31
C ILE A 203 5.77 0.55 19.83
N LYS A 204 6.63 -0.29 20.44
CA LYS A 204 6.83 -0.33 21.89
C LYS A 204 7.29 1.00 22.50
N ARG A 205 7.85 1.92 21.71
CA ARG A 205 8.41 3.20 22.17
C ARG A 205 7.50 4.40 21.93
N ILE A 206 6.33 4.17 21.33
CA ILE A 206 5.41 5.24 20.96
C ILE A 206 4.06 4.94 21.60
N ASP A 207 3.65 5.79 22.53
CA ASP A 207 2.33 5.70 23.16
C ASP A 207 1.25 6.44 22.37
N ASN A 208 1.63 7.46 21.59
CA ASN A 208 0.71 8.26 20.77
C ASN A 208 -0.04 7.39 19.75
N ARG A 209 -1.36 7.61 19.64
CA ARG A 209 -2.22 7.06 18.58
C ARG A 209 -3.03 8.22 17.97
N PRO A 210 -2.99 8.42 16.63
CA PRO A 210 -2.24 7.65 15.65
C PRO A 210 -0.72 7.87 15.77
N ILE A 211 0.06 6.90 15.29
CA ILE A 211 1.51 7.03 15.16
C ILE A 211 1.81 7.91 13.94
N LEU A 212 2.59 8.97 14.10
CA LEU A 212 2.97 9.86 13.02
C LEU A 212 4.43 9.59 12.62
N MET A 213 4.80 9.96 11.40
CA MET A 213 6.17 9.89 10.91
C MET A 213 7.13 10.60 11.87
N SER A 214 6.71 11.75 12.42
CA SER A 214 7.49 12.51 13.40
C SER A 214 7.77 11.72 14.68
N HIS A 215 6.81 10.94 15.20
CA HIS A 215 7.03 10.10 16.39
C HIS A 215 8.10 9.03 16.12
N VAL A 216 8.04 8.37 14.96
CA VAL A 216 9.03 7.36 14.56
C VAL A 216 10.41 8.00 14.38
N LEU A 217 10.47 9.18 13.74
CA LEU A 217 11.74 9.91 13.56
C LEU A 217 12.35 10.35 14.90
N THR A 218 11.54 10.79 15.87
CA THR A 218 12.01 11.08 17.23
C THR A 218 12.65 9.85 17.86
N VAL A 219 11.99 8.68 17.78
CA VAL A 219 12.56 7.42 18.28
C VAL A 219 13.89 7.09 17.59
N LEU A 220 13.95 7.22 16.25
CA LEU A 220 15.17 6.93 15.49
C LEU A 220 16.31 7.93 15.75
N SER A 221 15.99 9.16 16.15
CA SER A 221 17.00 10.15 16.54
C SER A 221 17.66 9.78 17.87
N LEU A 222 16.90 9.20 18.80
CA LEU A 222 17.37 8.74 20.11
C LEU A 222 18.04 7.36 20.03
N GLU A 223 17.55 6.50 19.14
CA GLU A 223 18.03 5.13 18.96
C GLU A 223 18.34 4.80 17.49
N PRO A 224 19.40 5.40 16.89
CA PRO A 224 19.72 5.25 15.47
C PRO A 224 19.98 3.80 15.03
N GLN A 225 20.43 2.94 15.95
CA GLN A 225 20.66 1.52 15.71
C GLN A 225 19.41 0.78 15.22
N LEU A 226 18.20 1.23 15.58
CA LEU A 226 16.96 0.59 15.14
C LEU A 226 16.81 0.64 13.62
N SER A 227 17.24 1.74 12.98
CA SER A 227 17.19 1.86 11.52
C SER A 227 18.08 0.86 10.79
N LYS A 228 19.06 0.24 11.46
CA LYS A 228 19.99 -0.73 10.87
C LYS A 228 19.42 -2.14 10.78
N ILE A 229 18.34 -2.44 11.51
CA ILE A 229 17.75 -3.79 11.61
C ILE A 229 17.41 -4.35 10.21
N ASN A 230 16.83 -3.51 9.35
CA ASN A 230 16.37 -3.91 8.02
C ASN A 230 16.95 -3.03 6.89
N SER A 231 17.96 -2.20 7.16
CA SER A 231 18.54 -1.29 6.15
C SER A 231 19.28 -2.01 5.01
N HIS A 232 19.66 -3.27 5.21
CA HIS A 232 20.37 -4.08 4.22
C HIS A 232 19.42 -4.73 3.19
N ILE A 233 18.10 -4.63 3.40
CA ILE A 233 17.08 -5.23 2.55
C ILE A 233 16.77 -4.29 1.40
N ASP A 234 16.89 -4.79 0.17
CA ASP A 234 16.57 -4.06 -1.04
C ASP A 234 15.09 -3.65 -1.04
N PRO A 235 14.74 -2.34 -1.04
CA PRO A 235 13.36 -1.89 -1.00
C PRO A 235 12.58 -2.24 -2.28
N ASP A 236 13.28 -2.49 -3.40
CA ASP A 236 12.68 -2.66 -4.72
C ASP A 236 12.74 -4.11 -5.22
N GLU A 237 13.11 -5.07 -4.37
CA GLU A 237 13.26 -6.49 -4.74
C GLU A 237 11.98 -7.06 -5.41
N GLY A 238 10.80 -6.64 -4.95
CA GLY A 238 9.51 -7.09 -5.49
C GLY A 238 9.27 -6.55 -6.90
N LEU A 239 9.52 -5.26 -7.11
CA LEU A 239 9.32 -4.62 -8.41
C LEU A 239 10.32 -5.14 -9.44
N LYS A 240 11.58 -5.38 -9.03
CA LYS A 240 12.61 -5.99 -9.90
C LYS A 240 12.17 -7.36 -10.40
N LYS A 241 11.59 -8.19 -9.53
CA LYS A 241 11.04 -9.50 -9.91
C LYS A 241 9.89 -9.38 -10.92
N SER A 242 8.95 -8.44 -10.71
CA SER A 242 7.83 -8.27 -11.64
C SER A 242 8.29 -7.75 -13.01
N ARG A 243 9.31 -6.89 -13.09
CA ARG A 243 9.89 -6.46 -14.37
C ARG A 243 10.50 -7.62 -15.18
N GLN A 244 11.21 -8.52 -14.51
CA GLN A 244 11.75 -9.73 -15.16
C GLN A 244 10.63 -10.65 -15.69
N ASN A 245 9.47 -10.69 -15.01
CA ASN A 245 8.32 -11.45 -15.48
C ASN A 245 7.68 -10.80 -16.71
N ASP A 246 7.61 -9.46 -16.77
CA ASP A 246 7.12 -8.76 -17.95
C ASP A 246 8.01 -9.01 -19.18
N GLU A 247 9.34 -8.97 -19.01
CA GLU A 247 10.29 -9.27 -20.09
C GLU A 247 10.03 -10.67 -20.68
N LYS A 248 9.90 -11.69 -19.82
CA LYS A 248 9.57 -13.06 -20.24
C LYS A 248 8.22 -13.14 -20.93
N PHE A 249 7.21 -12.47 -20.39
CA PHE A 249 5.87 -12.44 -20.98
C PHE A 249 5.87 -11.81 -22.38
N ILE A 250 6.63 -10.73 -22.58
CA ILE A 250 6.78 -10.08 -23.89
C ILE A 250 7.51 -11.02 -24.87
N GLU A 251 8.57 -11.69 -24.44
CA GLU A 251 9.30 -12.66 -25.28
C GLU A 251 8.45 -13.85 -25.69
N GLU A 252 7.64 -14.40 -24.78
CA GLU A 252 6.75 -15.53 -25.07
C GLU A 252 5.65 -15.17 -26.06
N ASN A 253 5.08 -13.97 -25.99
CA ASN A 253 4.06 -13.51 -26.94
C ASN A 253 4.65 -13.23 -28.33
N LYS A 254 5.86 -12.65 -28.40
CA LYS A 254 6.58 -12.46 -29.69
C LYS A 254 6.91 -13.77 -30.41
N LYS A 255 6.96 -14.90 -29.73
CA LYS A 255 7.18 -16.24 -30.33
C LYS A 255 5.89 -16.88 -30.85
N ARG A 256 4.72 -16.33 -30.49
CA ARG A 256 3.40 -16.84 -30.86
C ARG A 256 2.78 -16.10 -32.05
N ASP A 257 3.29 -14.89 -32.33
CA ASP A 257 3.02 -14.08 -33.52
C ASP A 257 3.96 -14.44 -34.67
#